data_AF-V6U955-F1
#
_entry.id   AF-V6U955-F1
#
_cell.length_a   1.000
_cell.length_b   1.000
_cell.length_c   1.000
_cell.angle_alpha   90.00
_cell.angle_beta   90.00
_cell.angle_gamma   90.00
#
_symmetry.space_group_name_H-M   'P 1'
#
loop_
_entity.id
_entity.type
_entity.pdbx_description
1 polymer ?
#
loop_
_entity_poly.entity_id
_entity_poly.type
_entity_poly.pdbx_seq_one_letter_code
_entity_poly.pdbx_strand_id
1 'polypeptide(L)'
;MKCSDEGVCLQCSTGKLTPTNQCVDKCEKLEGYFDGSDGNCAKCNDACKTCAGAASTQCLSCPAGKALKYTDETPANGGSCVDECKVNTGGCADCGATIGGSKYCSKCNDASQAPLNGNCAANTARTKFCTNASNGACTQCANGYFLLDGGCYQTSRQPGSQVCTAANNGQCQTCANGQQPASGVCPACPANCASCTGTDTKTCTKCLSGYYLDSGSVCRKCSEISGDILGVENCISCAPPTGNRGFVTCYVKTSGSSGGGDSTGGNNGSNFSTGMIVSISLTAVAVVGGLIGFLCWWFVCRTKK
;
A
#
# COMPACT_ATOMS: atom_id res chain seq x y z
N MET A 1 8.26 -3.15 29.89
CA MET A 1 8.99 -3.01 28.62
C MET A 1 10.44 -3.22 28.98
N LYS A 2 11.19 -3.94 28.17
CA LYS A 2 12.63 -4.08 28.35
C LYS A 2 13.30 -3.27 27.27
N CYS A 3 14.19 -2.37 27.66
CA CYS A 3 15.00 -1.59 26.74
C CYS A 3 16.47 -1.93 26.95
N SER A 4 17.29 -1.72 25.94
CA SER A 4 18.75 -1.71 26.08
C SER A 4 19.18 -0.50 26.92
N ASP A 5 20.45 -0.49 27.34
CA ASP A 5 21.06 0.65 28.03
C ASP A 5 21.09 1.93 27.16
N GLU A 6 20.96 1.77 25.84
CA GLU A 6 20.86 2.85 24.85
C GLU A 6 19.40 3.32 24.62
N GLY A 7 18.44 2.80 25.38
CA GLY A 7 17.03 3.21 25.29
C GLY A 7 16.25 2.57 24.13
N VAL A 8 16.83 1.59 23.43
CA VAL A 8 16.15 0.86 22.35
C VAL A 8 15.24 -0.21 22.94
N CYS A 9 13.97 -0.27 22.53
CA CYS A 9 13.04 -1.29 23.01
C CYS A 9 13.46 -2.68 22.49
N LEU A 10 13.69 -3.61 23.42
CA LEU A 10 14.00 -5.02 23.14
C LEU A 10 12.78 -5.92 23.35
N GLN A 11 11.81 -5.47 24.17
CA GLN A 11 10.58 -6.21 24.44
C GLN A 11 9.45 -5.27 24.89
N CYS A 12 8.29 -5.42 24.27
CA CYS A 12 7.08 -4.71 24.68
C CYS A 12 6.49 -5.31 25.97
N SER A 13 5.96 -4.47 26.86
CA SER A 13 5.20 -4.95 28.04
C SER A 13 3.96 -5.72 27.62
N THR A 14 3.32 -5.22 26.57
CA THR A 14 2.10 -5.71 25.94
C THR A 14 2.23 -5.41 24.45
N GLY A 15 1.70 -6.29 23.60
CA GLY A 15 1.78 -6.15 22.14
C GLY A 15 3.02 -6.80 21.52
N LYS A 16 3.45 -6.26 20.38
CA LYS A 16 4.47 -6.81 19.48
C LYS A 16 5.52 -5.77 19.12
N LEU A 17 6.78 -6.21 19.00
CA LEU A 17 7.89 -5.35 18.60
C LEU A 17 7.99 -5.26 17.07
N THR A 18 8.03 -4.04 16.52
CA THR A 18 8.21 -3.77 15.09
C THR A 18 9.68 -3.88 14.68
N PRO A 19 10.00 -3.96 13.37
CA PRO A 19 11.38 -3.94 12.88
C PRO A 19 12.21 -2.71 13.30
N THR A 20 11.55 -1.61 13.64
CA THR A 20 12.16 -0.37 14.14
C THR A 20 12.11 -0.25 15.66
N ASN A 21 11.91 -1.36 16.37
CA ASN A 21 11.87 -1.43 17.83
C ASN A 21 10.79 -0.55 18.47
N GLN A 22 9.65 -0.38 17.77
CA GLN A 22 8.46 0.26 18.33
C GLN A 22 7.49 -0.80 18.82
N CYS A 23 6.62 -0.46 19.78
CA CYS A 23 5.59 -1.36 20.26
C CYS A 23 4.25 -1.05 19.61
N VAL A 24 3.65 -2.09 19.02
CA VAL A 24 2.28 -2.05 18.47
C VAL A 24 1.43 -3.11 19.15
N ASP A 25 0.12 -2.92 19.18
CA ASP A 25 -0.83 -3.93 19.67
C ASP A 25 -0.89 -5.17 18.76
N LYS A 26 -0.82 -4.96 17.44
CA LYS A 26 -0.96 -5.98 16.41
C LYS A 26 -0.11 -5.65 15.19
N CYS A 27 0.55 -6.67 14.63
CA CYS A 27 1.46 -6.48 13.51
C CYS A 27 0.74 -6.28 12.18
N GLU A 28 -0.53 -6.65 12.05
CA GLU A 28 -1.31 -6.47 10.80
C GLU A 28 -1.61 -4.99 10.50
N LYS A 29 -1.35 -4.08 11.44
CA LYS A 29 -1.33 -2.63 11.18
C LYS A 29 -0.15 -2.21 10.30
N LEU A 30 0.90 -3.03 10.25
CA LEU A 30 2.05 -2.87 9.40
C LEU A 30 1.83 -3.75 8.17
N GLU A 31 1.61 -3.13 7.03
CA GLU A 31 1.51 -3.86 5.77
C GLU A 31 2.77 -4.71 5.52
N GLY A 32 2.57 -5.95 5.09
CA GLY A 32 3.64 -6.93 4.91
C GLY A 32 4.13 -7.60 6.20
N TYR A 33 3.45 -7.45 7.33
CA TYR A 33 3.80 -8.13 8.59
C TYR A 33 2.59 -8.83 9.23
N PHE A 34 2.89 -9.86 10.02
CA PHE A 34 1.94 -10.62 10.82
C PHE A 34 2.51 -10.86 12.23
N ASP A 35 1.63 -11.28 13.14
CA ASP A 35 2.02 -11.58 14.51
C ASP A 35 2.93 -12.82 14.56
N GLY A 36 4.22 -12.62 14.83
CA GLY A 36 5.18 -13.70 15.04
C GLY A 36 5.00 -14.40 16.39
N SER A 37 5.57 -15.60 16.50
CA SER A 37 5.57 -16.43 17.72
C SER A 37 6.31 -15.78 18.89
N ASP A 38 7.33 -14.96 18.60
CA ASP A 38 8.31 -14.53 19.60
C ASP A 38 7.99 -13.16 20.22
N GLY A 39 6.75 -12.69 20.04
CA GLY A 39 6.35 -11.33 20.44
C GLY A 39 6.87 -10.22 19.51
N ASN A 40 7.37 -10.59 18.32
CA ASN A 40 7.86 -9.69 17.30
C ASN A 40 6.96 -9.73 16.06
N CYS A 41 6.97 -8.67 15.27
CA CYS A 41 6.34 -8.67 13.96
C CYS A 41 7.20 -9.42 12.94
N ALA A 42 6.64 -10.51 12.40
CA ALA A 42 7.29 -11.30 11.37
C ALA A 42 6.87 -10.80 9.98
N LYS A 43 7.82 -10.77 9.05
CA LYS A 43 7.58 -10.32 7.67
C LYS A 43 6.83 -11.39 6.88
N CYS A 44 5.86 -10.99 6.08
CA CYS A 44 5.22 -11.82 5.07
C CYS A 44 6.21 -12.23 3.97
N ASN A 45 5.82 -13.22 3.16
CA ASN A 45 6.50 -13.47 1.90
C ASN A 45 6.44 -12.22 0.99
N ASP A 46 7.51 -11.92 0.26
CA ASP A 46 7.57 -10.75 -0.64
C ASP A 46 6.51 -10.75 -1.75
N ALA A 47 5.93 -11.91 -2.08
CA ALA A 47 4.81 -12.01 -3.01
C ALA A 47 3.48 -11.52 -2.43
N CYS A 48 3.35 -11.42 -1.10
CA CYS A 48 2.13 -11.05 -0.40
C CYS A 48 2.15 -9.57 0.01
N LYS A 49 0.98 -8.91 -0.03
CA LYS A 49 0.80 -7.58 0.58
C LYS A 49 0.45 -7.69 2.06
N THR A 50 -0.45 -8.61 2.41
CA THR A 50 -0.71 -9.04 3.78
C THR A 50 -0.79 -10.56 3.80
N CYS A 51 -0.57 -11.18 4.96
CA CYS A 51 -0.49 -12.63 5.07
C CYS A 51 -1.00 -13.14 6.42
N ALA A 52 -1.38 -14.42 6.44
CA ALA A 52 -1.66 -15.18 7.66
C ALA A 52 -0.39 -15.83 8.22
N GLY A 53 0.68 -15.90 7.42
CA GLY A 53 1.96 -16.49 7.78
C GLY A 53 3.03 -16.22 6.72
N ALA A 54 4.24 -16.73 6.95
CA ALA A 54 5.41 -16.41 6.13
C ALA A 54 5.46 -17.10 4.75
N ALA A 55 4.60 -18.09 4.48
CA ALA A 55 4.62 -18.79 3.20
C ALA A 55 4.00 -17.97 2.06
N SER A 56 4.50 -18.13 0.83
CA SER A 56 3.94 -17.49 -0.37
C SER A 56 2.51 -17.92 -0.71
N THR A 57 2.03 -18.98 -0.06
CA THR A 57 0.67 -19.54 -0.19
C THR A 57 -0.27 -19.08 0.92
N GLN A 58 0.19 -18.22 1.83
CA GLN A 58 -0.59 -17.72 2.98
C GLN A 58 -0.90 -16.22 2.83
N CYS A 59 -0.94 -15.70 1.60
CA CYS A 59 -1.30 -14.30 1.36
C CYS A 59 -2.79 -14.07 1.67
N LEU A 60 -3.10 -13.04 2.43
CA LEU A 60 -4.48 -12.56 2.69
C LEU A 60 -4.87 -11.42 1.74
N SER A 61 -3.88 -10.75 1.17
CA SER A 61 -4.06 -9.79 0.07
C SER A 61 -2.80 -9.73 -0.78
N CYS A 62 -2.97 -9.24 -2.01
CA CYS A 62 -1.90 -9.17 -3.00
C CYS A 62 -1.49 -7.73 -3.31
N PRO A 63 -0.24 -7.51 -3.73
CA PRO A 63 0.18 -6.23 -4.28
C PRO A 63 -0.70 -5.81 -5.48
N ALA A 64 -0.76 -4.51 -5.76
CA ALA A 64 -1.46 -4.01 -6.96
C ALA A 64 -0.91 -4.69 -8.23
N GLY A 65 -1.78 -5.01 -9.17
CA GLY A 65 -1.43 -5.79 -10.36
C GLY A 65 -1.45 -7.32 -10.17
N LYS A 66 -1.80 -7.82 -8.97
CA LYS A 66 -1.92 -9.25 -8.66
C LYS A 66 -3.28 -9.58 -8.05
N ALA A 67 -3.79 -10.77 -8.32
CA ALA A 67 -5.03 -11.29 -7.77
C ALA A 67 -4.76 -12.45 -6.79
N LEU A 68 -5.57 -12.56 -5.75
CA LEU A 68 -5.45 -13.66 -4.78
C LEU A 68 -6.14 -14.92 -5.32
N LYS A 69 -5.39 -16.03 -5.38
CA LYS A 69 -5.91 -17.37 -5.62
C LYS A 69 -5.83 -18.19 -4.34
N TYR A 70 -6.98 -18.46 -3.73
CA TYR A 70 -7.09 -19.28 -2.53
C TYR A 70 -6.53 -20.69 -2.75
N THR A 71 -5.87 -21.24 -1.72
CA THR A 71 -5.36 -22.61 -1.71
C THR A 71 -6.42 -23.63 -1.33
N ASP A 72 -7.42 -23.20 -0.57
CA ASP A 72 -8.57 -23.98 -0.12
C ASP A 72 -9.78 -23.06 0.12
N GLU A 73 -10.93 -23.63 0.49
CA GLU A 73 -12.18 -22.87 0.69
C GLU A 73 -12.24 -22.11 2.04
N THR A 74 -11.14 -22.04 2.80
CA THR A 74 -11.03 -21.34 4.09
C THR A 74 -10.27 -20.02 3.89
N PRO A 75 -10.94 -18.87 3.75
CA PRO A 75 -10.27 -17.61 3.41
C PRO A 75 -9.19 -17.16 4.41
N ALA A 76 -9.31 -17.59 5.67
CA ALA A 76 -8.34 -17.29 6.73
C ALA A 76 -6.97 -17.95 6.51
N ASN A 77 -6.90 -19.05 5.76
CA ASN A 77 -5.63 -19.69 5.40
C ASN A 77 -4.86 -18.89 4.33
N GLY A 78 -5.57 -18.00 3.63
CA GLY A 78 -5.01 -17.20 2.54
C GLY A 78 -4.86 -17.99 1.24
N GLY A 79 -3.92 -17.54 0.42
CA GLY A 79 -3.64 -18.14 -0.87
C GLY A 79 -2.37 -17.61 -1.50
N SER A 80 -2.20 -17.87 -2.79
CA SER A 80 -1.06 -17.37 -3.58
C SER A 80 -1.46 -16.17 -4.42
N CYS A 81 -0.57 -15.20 -4.53
CA CYS A 81 -0.76 -14.08 -5.45
C CYS A 81 -0.37 -14.48 -6.87
N VAL A 82 -1.35 -14.42 -7.77
CA VAL A 82 -1.19 -14.72 -9.20
C VAL A 82 -1.35 -13.45 -10.02
N ASP A 83 -1.05 -13.52 -11.31
CA ASP A 83 -1.32 -12.42 -12.22
C ASP A 83 -2.81 -12.01 -12.17
N GLU A 84 -3.06 -10.70 -12.21
CA GLU A 84 -4.41 -10.17 -12.34
C GLU A 84 -5.07 -10.57 -13.67
N CYS A 85 -6.34 -10.20 -13.84
CA CYS A 85 -7.11 -10.51 -15.04
C CYS A 85 -6.40 -10.08 -16.32
N LYS A 86 -6.32 -11.00 -17.29
CA LYS A 86 -5.91 -10.75 -18.67
C LYS A 86 -7.03 -11.14 -19.61
N VAL A 87 -7.34 -10.27 -20.56
CA VAL A 87 -8.35 -10.51 -21.59
C VAL A 87 -8.04 -11.81 -22.33
N ASN A 88 -9.08 -12.60 -22.63
CA ASN A 88 -9.01 -13.91 -23.26
C ASN A 88 -8.23 -14.99 -22.49
N THR A 89 -7.96 -14.77 -21.21
CA THR A 89 -7.37 -15.77 -20.31
C THR A 89 -8.43 -16.25 -19.31
N GLY A 90 -8.49 -17.56 -19.04
CA GLY A 90 -9.45 -18.11 -18.06
C GLY A 90 -10.92 -17.87 -18.42
N GLY A 91 -11.24 -17.73 -19.71
CA GLY A 91 -12.61 -17.48 -20.19
C GLY A 91 -13.08 -16.03 -20.06
N CYS A 92 -12.25 -15.12 -19.57
CA CYS A 92 -12.62 -13.73 -19.40
C CYS A 92 -12.57 -12.93 -20.72
N ALA A 93 -13.67 -12.27 -21.08
CA ALA A 93 -13.78 -11.41 -22.25
C ALA A 93 -13.29 -9.98 -21.97
N ASP A 94 -13.53 -9.48 -20.75
CA ASP A 94 -13.18 -8.12 -20.35
C ASP A 94 -12.74 -8.05 -18.88
N CYS A 95 -11.68 -7.29 -18.63
CA CYS A 95 -11.08 -7.08 -17.32
C CYS A 95 -11.39 -5.67 -16.81
N GLY A 96 -12.67 -5.32 -16.79
CA GLY A 96 -13.15 -3.96 -16.48
C GLY A 96 -13.24 -3.66 -14.98
N ALA A 97 -13.31 -4.67 -14.11
CA ALA A 97 -13.42 -4.47 -12.68
C ALA A 97 -12.05 -4.15 -12.07
N THR A 98 -11.92 -3.06 -11.31
CA THR A 98 -10.66 -2.68 -10.64
C THR A 98 -10.88 -2.56 -9.14
N ILE A 99 -10.27 -3.46 -8.37
CA ILE A 99 -10.45 -3.54 -6.91
C ILE A 99 -9.08 -3.61 -6.24
N GLY A 100 -8.79 -2.69 -5.32
CA GLY A 100 -7.52 -2.68 -4.59
C GLY A 100 -6.28 -2.44 -5.46
N GLY A 101 -6.46 -1.87 -6.67
CA GLY A 101 -5.38 -1.68 -7.64
C GLY A 101 -5.09 -2.88 -8.52
N SER A 102 -5.93 -3.91 -8.51
CA SER A 102 -5.82 -5.07 -9.40
C SER A 102 -7.08 -5.24 -10.27
N LYS A 103 -6.89 -5.77 -11.47
CA LYS A 103 -7.94 -6.04 -12.45
C LYS A 103 -8.57 -7.41 -12.24
N TYR A 104 -9.88 -7.45 -12.38
CA TYR A 104 -10.72 -8.63 -12.25
C TYR A 104 -11.66 -8.72 -13.45
N CYS A 105 -12.15 -9.93 -13.72
CA CYS A 105 -13.05 -10.16 -14.83
C CYS A 105 -14.41 -9.45 -14.59
N SER A 106 -14.84 -8.64 -15.55
CA SER A 106 -16.15 -7.97 -15.59
C SER A 106 -17.14 -8.66 -16.53
N LYS A 107 -16.64 -9.48 -17.46
CA LYS A 107 -17.46 -10.17 -18.46
C LYS A 107 -16.78 -11.45 -18.94
N CYS A 108 -17.54 -12.54 -19.02
CA CYS A 108 -17.10 -13.82 -19.56
C CYS A 108 -17.38 -13.96 -21.05
N ASN A 109 -16.56 -14.77 -21.73
CA ASN A 109 -16.76 -15.10 -23.15
C ASN A 109 -17.97 -16.01 -23.35
N ASP A 110 -18.20 -16.95 -22.42
CA ASP A 110 -19.34 -17.86 -22.44
C ASP A 110 -20.56 -17.19 -21.80
N ALA A 111 -21.66 -17.10 -22.55
CA ALA A 111 -22.91 -16.49 -22.09
C ALA A 111 -23.62 -17.30 -20.98
N SER A 112 -23.24 -18.56 -20.77
CA SER A 112 -23.71 -19.40 -19.66
C SER A 112 -22.91 -19.19 -18.36
N GLN A 113 -21.84 -18.40 -18.44
CA GLN A 113 -21.00 -18.02 -17.31
C GLN A 113 -21.24 -16.58 -16.89
N ALA A 114 -20.82 -16.25 -15.68
CA ALA A 114 -20.72 -14.88 -15.21
C ALA A 114 -19.50 -14.74 -14.29
N PRO A 115 -18.99 -13.51 -14.07
CA PRO A 115 -17.89 -13.30 -13.14
C PRO A 115 -18.35 -13.52 -11.70
N LEU A 116 -17.67 -14.44 -11.01
CA LEU A 116 -17.80 -14.73 -9.59
C LEU A 116 -16.47 -14.42 -8.91
N ASN A 117 -16.45 -13.42 -8.04
CA ASN A 117 -15.25 -12.94 -7.37
C ASN A 117 -14.09 -12.67 -8.34
N GLY A 118 -14.42 -12.08 -9.49
CA GLY A 118 -13.45 -11.68 -10.51
C GLY A 118 -12.96 -12.77 -11.46
N ASN A 119 -13.49 -13.99 -11.37
CA ASN A 119 -13.19 -15.08 -12.31
C ASN A 119 -14.47 -15.57 -12.99
N CYS A 120 -14.36 -16.07 -14.22
CA CYS A 120 -15.51 -16.67 -14.89
C CYS A 120 -15.89 -18.01 -14.26
N ALA A 121 -17.17 -18.14 -13.90
CA ALA A 121 -17.72 -19.34 -13.28
C ALA A 121 -19.07 -19.71 -13.91
N ALA A 122 -19.37 -21.00 -13.92
CA ALA A 122 -20.64 -21.52 -14.40
C ALA A 122 -21.80 -21.07 -13.49
N ASN A 123 -22.78 -20.39 -14.08
CA ASN A 123 -23.95 -19.86 -13.34
C ASN A 123 -25.15 -20.81 -13.47
N THR A 124 -24.97 -22.04 -12.98
CA THR A 124 -26.00 -23.08 -13.07
C THR A 124 -27.08 -22.93 -12.00
N ALA A 125 -28.21 -23.63 -12.14
CA ALA A 125 -29.28 -23.61 -11.12
C ALA A 125 -28.81 -24.09 -9.73
N ARG A 126 -27.81 -24.98 -9.65
CA ARG A 126 -27.28 -25.51 -8.38
C ARG A 126 -26.29 -24.57 -7.70
N THR A 127 -25.63 -23.70 -8.47
CA THR A 127 -24.57 -22.79 -8.02
C THR A 127 -24.91 -21.34 -8.41
N LYS A 128 -26.21 -20.99 -8.38
CA LYS A 128 -26.71 -19.73 -8.93
C LYS A 128 -26.29 -18.55 -8.04
N PHE A 129 -25.24 -17.84 -8.45
CA PHE A 129 -24.77 -16.61 -7.77
C PHE A 129 -25.23 -15.35 -8.49
N CYS A 130 -25.62 -15.46 -9.77
CA CYS A 130 -26.14 -14.37 -10.58
C CYS A 130 -27.58 -14.69 -10.98
N THR A 131 -28.54 -13.87 -10.55
CA THR A 131 -29.96 -14.08 -10.84
C THR A 131 -30.31 -13.71 -12.27
N ASN A 132 -29.73 -12.60 -12.76
CA ASN A 132 -29.87 -12.09 -14.12
C ASN A 132 -28.48 -11.85 -14.72
N ALA A 133 -28.20 -12.51 -15.83
CA ALA A 133 -26.97 -12.35 -16.60
C ALA A 133 -27.30 -11.90 -18.03
N SER A 134 -26.44 -11.10 -18.62
CA SER A 134 -26.54 -10.64 -20.00
C SER A 134 -25.15 -10.67 -20.64
N ASN A 135 -25.02 -11.39 -21.76
CA ASN A 135 -23.79 -11.48 -22.55
C ASN A 135 -22.54 -11.83 -21.71
N GLY A 136 -22.65 -12.77 -20.79
CA GLY A 136 -21.53 -13.21 -19.93
C GLY A 136 -21.18 -12.26 -18.79
N ALA A 137 -21.95 -11.19 -18.55
CA ALA A 137 -21.84 -10.33 -17.38
C ALA A 137 -23.08 -10.47 -16.49
N CYS A 138 -22.92 -10.30 -15.19
CA CYS A 138 -24.03 -10.27 -14.25
C CYS A 138 -24.64 -8.87 -14.15
N THR A 139 -25.97 -8.78 -14.09
CA THR A 139 -26.70 -7.53 -13.86
C THR A 139 -27.48 -7.53 -12.55
N GLN A 140 -27.67 -8.70 -11.93
CA GLN A 140 -28.24 -8.82 -10.60
C GLN A 140 -27.69 -10.06 -9.91
N CYS A 141 -27.14 -9.88 -8.71
CA CYS A 141 -26.57 -10.97 -7.93
C CYS A 141 -27.61 -11.60 -7.00
N ALA A 142 -27.40 -12.88 -6.68
CA ALA A 142 -28.15 -13.60 -5.66
C ALA A 142 -27.81 -13.07 -4.24
N ASN A 143 -28.60 -13.50 -3.25
CA ASN A 143 -28.30 -13.16 -1.85
C ASN A 143 -26.95 -13.73 -1.41
N GLY A 144 -26.25 -13.01 -0.52
CA GLY A 144 -24.87 -13.32 -0.10
C GLY A 144 -23.79 -12.76 -1.04
N TYR A 145 -24.18 -12.07 -2.12
CA TYR A 145 -23.28 -11.41 -3.05
C TYR A 145 -23.70 -9.94 -3.24
N PHE A 146 -22.77 -9.11 -3.70
CA PHE A 146 -23.06 -7.78 -4.22
C PHE A 146 -22.55 -7.64 -5.66
N LEU A 147 -23.27 -6.84 -6.44
CA LEU A 147 -22.93 -6.52 -7.82
C LEU A 147 -21.88 -5.40 -7.86
N LEU A 148 -20.83 -5.60 -8.65
CA LEU A 148 -19.84 -4.58 -8.97
C LEU A 148 -19.29 -4.85 -10.38
N ASP A 149 -19.27 -3.85 -11.26
CA ASP A 149 -18.63 -3.95 -12.58
C ASP A 149 -18.93 -5.25 -13.37
N GLY A 150 -20.18 -5.69 -13.39
CA GLY A 150 -20.60 -6.89 -14.12
C GLY A 150 -20.31 -8.23 -13.44
N GLY A 151 -19.77 -8.24 -12.22
CA GLY A 151 -19.49 -9.44 -11.43
C GLY A 151 -20.22 -9.49 -10.09
N CYS A 152 -20.35 -10.70 -9.53
CA CYS A 152 -20.86 -10.93 -8.18
C CYS A 152 -19.72 -11.25 -7.22
N TYR A 153 -19.66 -10.50 -6.12
CA TYR A 153 -18.58 -10.59 -5.15
C TYR A 153 -19.12 -10.92 -3.76
N GLN A 154 -18.36 -11.72 -3.02
CA GLN A 154 -18.66 -12.07 -1.64
C GLN A 154 -17.99 -11.10 -0.67
N THR A 155 -18.60 -10.88 0.49
CA THR A 155 -18.08 -9.98 1.53
C THR A 155 -17.07 -10.67 2.45
N SER A 156 -17.04 -12.00 2.47
CA SER A 156 -16.18 -12.80 3.35
C SER A 156 -14.82 -13.15 2.76
N ARG A 157 -14.56 -12.77 1.50
CA ARG A 157 -13.32 -13.11 0.79
C ARG A 157 -12.91 -12.06 -0.23
N GLN A 158 -11.65 -12.15 -0.65
CA GLN A 158 -11.09 -11.29 -1.68
C GLN A 158 -11.69 -11.61 -3.07
N PRO A 159 -11.82 -10.59 -3.95
CA PRO A 159 -11.56 -9.18 -3.69
C PRO A 159 -12.73 -8.44 -3.01
N GLY A 160 -13.90 -9.08 -2.89
CA GLY A 160 -15.12 -8.40 -2.48
C GLY A 160 -15.09 -7.80 -1.08
N SER A 161 -14.38 -8.43 -0.14
CA SER A 161 -14.19 -7.94 1.23
C SER A 161 -13.45 -6.59 1.31
N GLN A 162 -12.75 -6.16 0.25
CA GLN A 162 -12.16 -4.82 0.17
C GLN A 162 -13.17 -3.72 -0.14
N VAL A 163 -14.34 -4.08 -0.67
CA VAL A 163 -15.36 -3.13 -1.10
C VAL A 163 -16.52 -3.14 -0.12
N CYS A 164 -16.96 -4.33 0.30
CA CYS A 164 -18.19 -4.52 1.04
C CYS A 164 -18.01 -5.51 2.19
N THR A 165 -18.52 -5.17 3.37
CA THR A 165 -18.50 -6.04 4.56
C THR A 165 -19.84 -6.71 4.82
N ALA A 166 -20.95 -6.15 4.31
CA ALA A 166 -22.27 -6.75 4.39
C ALA A 166 -23.06 -6.51 3.10
N ALA A 167 -23.65 -7.56 2.54
CA ALA A 167 -24.43 -7.50 1.30
C ALA A 167 -25.80 -8.14 1.48
N ASN A 168 -26.79 -7.61 0.77
CA ASN A 168 -28.15 -8.13 0.76
C ASN A 168 -28.78 -7.87 -0.61
N ASN A 169 -29.55 -8.82 -1.13
CA ASN A 169 -30.28 -8.72 -2.40
C ASN A 169 -29.40 -8.27 -3.59
N GLY A 170 -28.15 -8.72 -3.65
CA GLY A 170 -27.23 -8.36 -4.72
C GLY A 170 -26.61 -6.96 -4.59
N GLN A 171 -26.79 -6.28 -3.47
CA GLN A 171 -26.31 -4.92 -3.21
C GLN A 171 -25.44 -4.85 -1.96
N CYS A 172 -24.44 -3.97 -1.98
CA CYS A 172 -23.66 -3.69 -0.78
C CYS A 172 -24.46 -2.83 0.21
N GLN A 173 -24.52 -3.26 1.46
CA GLN A 173 -25.22 -2.60 2.57
C GLN A 173 -24.25 -1.89 3.51
N THR A 174 -22.99 -2.34 3.57
CA THR A 174 -21.96 -1.71 4.40
C THR A 174 -20.65 -1.70 3.65
N CYS A 175 -20.15 -0.51 3.34
CA CYS A 175 -18.90 -0.33 2.62
C CYS A 175 -17.70 -0.53 3.53
N ALA A 176 -16.70 -1.27 3.05
CA ALA A 176 -15.47 -1.53 3.78
C ALA A 176 -14.64 -0.25 4.05
N ASN A 177 -14.82 0.79 3.24
CA ASN A 177 -14.17 2.08 3.40
C ASN A 177 -14.93 3.07 4.33
N GLY A 178 -16.01 2.61 4.97
CA GLY A 178 -16.81 3.41 5.91
C GLY A 178 -17.84 4.35 5.26
N GLN A 179 -17.93 4.39 3.94
CA GLN A 179 -18.91 5.21 3.23
C GLN A 179 -20.32 4.61 3.30
N GLN A 180 -21.33 5.46 3.11
CA GLN A 180 -22.71 4.98 2.92
C GLN A 180 -22.87 4.49 1.48
N PRO A 181 -23.41 3.28 1.24
CA PRO A 181 -23.68 2.81 -0.10
C PRO A 181 -24.70 3.71 -0.81
N ALA A 182 -24.41 4.08 -2.06
CA ALA A 182 -25.33 4.78 -2.95
C ALA A 182 -25.95 3.75 -3.90
N SER A 183 -27.22 3.43 -3.72
CA SER A 183 -27.94 2.40 -4.50
C SER A 183 -27.21 1.04 -4.56
N GLY A 184 -26.59 0.65 -3.44
CA GLY A 184 -25.87 -0.62 -3.31
C GLY A 184 -24.42 -0.61 -3.80
N VAL A 185 -23.92 0.55 -4.28
CA VAL A 185 -22.53 0.74 -4.72
C VAL A 185 -21.77 1.59 -3.71
N CYS A 186 -20.53 1.23 -3.41
CA CYS A 186 -19.70 1.94 -2.44
C CYS A 186 -18.92 3.08 -3.09
N PRO A 187 -19.17 4.35 -2.71
CA PRO A 187 -18.41 5.47 -3.25
C PRO A 187 -16.93 5.41 -2.88
N ALA A 188 -16.03 5.76 -3.81
CA ALA A 188 -14.59 5.77 -3.58
C ALA A 188 -14.15 6.90 -2.64
N CYS A 189 -13.08 6.67 -1.86
CA CYS A 189 -12.43 7.71 -1.06
C CYS A 189 -11.42 8.51 -1.89
N PRO A 190 -10.98 9.69 -1.41
CA PRO A 190 -9.91 10.46 -2.05
C PRO A 190 -8.63 9.65 -2.26
N ALA A 191 -7.74 10.14 -3.12
CA ALA A 191 -6.46 9.47 -3.38
C ALA A 191 -5.67 9.23 -2.07
N ASN A 192 -5.01 8.08 -1.99
CA ASN A 192 -4.23 7.61 -0.84
C ASN A 192 -5.03 7.38 0.46
N CYS A 193 -6.36 7.51 0.40
CA CYS A 193 -7.24 7.34 1.54
C CYS A 193 -7.90 5.95 1.53
N ALA A 194 -7.72 5.19 2.61
CA ALA A 194 -8.32 3.87 2.80
C ALA A 194 -9.77 3.95 3.31
N SER A 195 -10.07 4.95 4.15
CA SER A 195 -11.41 5.14 4.72
C SER A 195 -11.71 6.61 4.89
N CYS A 196 -12.95 7.01 4.62
CA CYS A 196 -13.35 8.40 4.61
C CYS A 196 -14.80 8.57 5.08
N THR A 197 -15.15 9.79 5.46
CA THR A 197 -16.49 10.21 5.86
C THR A 197 -16.97 11.38 4.99
N GLY A 198 -18.27 11.67 5.04
CA GLY A 198 -18.89 12.70 4.21
C GLY A 198 -19.38 12.17 2.85
N THR A 199 -20.33 12.89 2.27
CA THR A 199 -21.00 12.54 1.01
C THR A 199 -20.39 13.31 -0.17
N ASP A 200 -20.44 14.64 -0.10
CA ASP A 200 -19.97 15.54 -1.16
C ASP A 200 -18.49 15.90 -0.97
N THR A 201 -18.15 16.44 0.21
CA THR A 201 -16.76 16.68 0.63
C THR A 201 -16.31 15.53 1.50
N LYS A 202 -15.46 14.66 0.94
CA LYS A 202 -14.97 13.48 1.63
C LYS A 202 -13.74 13.79 2.45
N THR A 203 -13.83 13.57 3.76
CA THR A 203 -12.74 13.75 4.71
C THR A 203 -12.09 12.40 4.96
N CYS A 204 -10.77 12.29 4.79
CA CYS A 204 -10.08 11.05 5.05
C CYS A 204 -9.97 10.80 6.56
N THR A 205 -10.25 9.56 6.99
CA THR A 205 -10.12 9.14 8.38
C THR A 205 -9.03 8.09 8.57
N LYS A 206 -8.64 7.40 7.49
CA LYS A 206 -7.55 6.42 7.51
C LYS A 206 -6.82 6.41 6.17
N CYS A 207 -5.51 6.51 6.22
CA CYS A 207 -4.67 6.46 5.03
C CYS A 207 -4.31 5.03 4.62
N LEU A 208 -3.97 4.86 3.35
CA LEU A 208 -3.30 3.66 2.87
C LEU A 208 -1.88 3.58 3.49
N SER A 209 -1.34 2.37 3.55
CA SER A 209 0.04 2.11 4.00
C SER A 209 1.04 2.96 3.20
N GLY A 210 2.10 3.42 3.86
CA GLY A 210 3.05 4.38 3.29
C GLY A 210 2.63 5.84 3.41
N TYR A 211 1.47 6.12 4.01
CA TYR A 211 0.95 7.46 4.23
C TYR A 211 0.51 7.68 5.68
N TYR A 212 0.73 8.90 6.20
CA TYR A 212 0.15 9.37 7.46
C TYR A 212 -0.97 10.38 7.20
N LEU A 213 -1.90 10.47 8.15
CA LEU A 213 -2.98 11.46 8.12
C LEU A 213 -2.46 12.77 8.73
N ASP A 214 -2.47 13.85 7.95
CA ASP A 214 -2.08 15.18 8.43
C ASP A 214 -3.22 15.92 9.15
N SER A 215 -2.94 17.10 9.69
CA SER A 215 -3.92 17.92 10.42
C SER A 215 -5.08 18.41 9.55
N GLY A 216 -4.92 18.40 8.23
CA GLY A 216 -5.97 18.73 7.26
C GLY A 216 -6.83 17.53 6.86
N SER A 217 -6.65 16.37 7.50
CA SER A 217 -7.27 15.10 7.09
C SER A 217 -6.90 14.67 5.67
N VAL A 218 -5.67 14.97 5.25
CA VAL A 218 -5.10 14.57 3.97
C VAL A 218 -3.98 13.55 4.19
N CYS A 219 -3.94 12.53 3.34
CA CYS A 219 -2.91 11.50 3.40
C CYS A 219 -1.63 11.96 2.69
N ARG A 220 -0.54 12.05 3.45
CA ARG A 220 0.81 12.44 2.97
C ARG A 220 1.75 11.26 3.09
N LYS A 221 2.72 11.13 2.20
CA LYS A 221 3.66 10.00 2.28
C LYS A 221 4.47 10.07 3.57
N CYS A 222 4.86 8.93 4.13
CA CYS A 222 5.69 8.88 5.34
C CYS A 222 7.01 9.66 5.25
N SER A 223 7.51 9.93 4.05
CA SER A 223 8.73 10.70 3.79
C SER A 223 8.49 12.21 3.60
N GLU A 224 7.23 12.65 3.47
CA GLU A 224 6.88 14.05 3.19
C GLU A 224 6.71 14.85 4.48
N ILE A 225 6.94 16.16 4.39
CA ILE A 225 6.67 17.12 5.47
C ILE A 225 5.28 17.74 5.22
N SER A 226 4.49 17.90 6.27
CA SER A 226 3.21 18.63 6.21
C SER A 226 3.00 19.42 7.50
N GLY A 227 3.05 20.76 7.40
CA GLY A 227 3.04 21.63 8.57
C GLY A 227 4.22 21.33 9.49
N ASP A 228 3.93 21.05 10.76
CA ASP A 228 4.93 20.69 11.76
C ASP A 228 5.21 19.17 11.86
N ILE A 229 4.57 18.35 11.02
CA ILE A 229 4.86 16.92 10.92
C ILE A 229 6.02 16.72 9.95
N LEU A 230 7.10 16.15 10.44
CA LEU A 230 8.31 15.85 9.69
C LEU A 230 8.30 14.39 9.21
N GLY A 231 8.53 14.18 7.92
CA GLY A 231 8.65 12.85 7.33
C GLY A 231 9.95 12.14 7.71
N VAL A 232 9.97 10.82 7.53
CA VAL A 232 11.16 9.97 7.64
C VAL A 232 11.40 9.29 6.30
N GLU A 233 12.57 9.52 5.70
CA GLU A 233 12.94 8.87 4.45
C GLU A 233 12.98 7.35 4.58
N ASN A 234 12.71 6.66 3.46
CA ASN A 234 12.71 5.20 3.36
C ASN A 234 11.73 4.50 4.32
N CYS A 235 10.75 5.23 4.87
CA CYS A 235 9.73 4.68 5.74
C CYS A 235 8.53 4.15 4.95
N ILE A 236 8.22 2.86 5.10
CA ILE A 236 7.15 2.16 4.37
C ILE A 236 5.84 2.15 5.18
N SER A 237 5.93 2.20 6.52
CA SER A 237 4.76 2.27 7.40
C SER A 237 5.05 3.23 8.54
N CYS A 238 4.13 4.17 8.78
CA CYS A 238 4.30 5.20 9.79
C CYS A 238 2.98 5.59 10.46
N ALA A 239 3.09 6.29 11.59
CA ALA A 239 1.98 7.00 12.24
C ALA A 239 2.36 8.47 12.45
N PRO A 240 1.37 9.40 12.42
CA PRO A 240 1.61 10.78 12.79
C PRO A 240 2.05 10.89 14.26
N PRO A 241 2.87 11.88 14.62
CA PRO A 241 3.26 12.11 16.01
C PRO A 241 2.07 12.54 16.87
N THR A 242 2.12 12.21 18.17
CA THR A 242 1.14 12.69 19.15
C THR A 242 1.12 14.23 19.16
N GLY A 243 -0.06 14.82 18.96
CA GLY A 243 -0.21 16.28 18.89
C GLY A 243 0.17 16.89 17.54
N ASN A 244 0.38 16.09 16.49
CA ASN A 244 0.68 16.53 15.12
C ASN A 244 1.92 17.43 14.99
N ARG A 245 2.93 17.20 15.85
CA ARG A 245 4.18 17.98 15.86
C ARG A 245 5.39 17.06 16.03
N GLY A 246 6.37 17.19 15.14
CA GLY A 246 7.60 16.39 15.14
C GLY A 246 7.63 15.29 14.08
N PHE A 247 8.55 14.34 14.21
CA PHE A 247 8.72 13.27 13.23
C PHE A 247 7.59 12.24 13.28
N VAL A 248 7.21 11.71 12.12
CA VAL A 248 6.39 10.51 12.06
C VAL A 248 7.10 9.35 12.75
N THR A 249 6.34 8.52 13.46
CA THR A 249 6.86 7.28 14.02
C THR A 249 6.96 6.26 12.90
N CYS A 250 8.18 5.90 12.51
CA CYS A 250 8.41 4.90 11.47
C CYS A 250 8.41 3.49 12.05
N TYR A 251 7.55 2.61 11.53
CA TYR A 251 7.44 1.21 11.95
C TYR A 251 8.25 0.24 11.10
N VAL A 252 8.46 0.58 9.82
CA VAL A 252 9.18 -0.24 8.83
C VAL A 252 9.97 0.66 7.91
N LYS A 253 11.25 0.33 7.68
CA LYS A 253 12.08 0.94 6.65
C LYS A 253 12.34 -0.02 5.48
N THR A 254 12.67 0.49 4.30
CA THR A 254 13.14 -0.34 3.18
C THR A 254 14.35 -1.17 3.61
N SER A 255 14.38 -2.45 3.21
CA SER A 255 15.50 -3.37 3.47
C SER A 255 16.76 -2.90 2.74
N GLY A 256 17.47 -1.99 3.40
CA GLY A 256 18.69 -1.30 2.96
C GLY A 256 19.34 -0.49 4.08
N SER A 257 18.69 -0.36 5.24
CA SER A 257 19.30 0.16 6.47
C SER A 257 19.15 -0.85 7.61
N SER A 258 19.90 -1.95 7.51
CA SER A 258 20.54 -2.53 8.70
C SER A 258 21.69 -1.60 9.08
N GLY A 259 21.36 -0.40 9.51
CA GLY A 259 22.26 0.56 10.10
C GLY A 259 21.49 1.16 11.26
N GLY A 260 21.98 0.94 12.48
CA GLY A 260 21.43 1.56 13.68
C GLY A 260 21.24 3.05 13.43
N GLY A 261 19.99 3.46 13.31
CA GLY A 261 19.60 4.85 13.15
C GLY A 261 18.89 5.24 14.42
N ASP A 262 19.65 5.85 15.32
CA ASP A 262 19.23 6.40 16.60
C ASP A 262 17.89 7.12 16.47
N SER A 263 16.90 6.57 17.17
CA SER A 263 15.65 7.27 17.45
C SER A 263 15.76 7.80 18.89
N THR A 264 16.47 8.90 19.08
CA THR A 264 16.43 9.66 20.32
C THR A 264 15.25 10.62 20.28
N GLY A 265 14.18 10.22 20.95
CA GLY A 265 13.08 11.11 21.30
C GLY A 265 13.41 11.91 22.56
N GLY A 266 13.55 13.23 22.42
CA GLY A 266 13.13 14.23 23.42
C GLY A 266 14.19 14.77 24.37
N ASN A 267 14.68 16.00 24.12
CA ASN A 267 14.34 17.20 24.91
C ASN A 267 15.17 18.42 24.47
N ASN A 268 14.56 19.59 24.61
CA ASN A 268 15.17 20.91 24.40
C ASN A 268 16.59 21.00 24.96
N GLY A 269 17.54 21.32 24.08
CA GLY A 269 18.91 21.63 24.44
C GLY A 269 19.65 22.14 23.22
N SER A 270 19.72 23.46 23.09
CA SER A 270 20.62 24.16 22.19
C SER A 270 22.04 23.58 22.23
N ASN A 271 22.52 23.01 21.11
CA ASN A 271 23.92 23.06 20.68
C ASN A 271 24.03 22.39 19.30
N PHE A 272 23.97 23.20 18.25
CA PHE A 272 24.46 22.79 16.93
C PHE A 272 25.97 22.61 17.04
N SER A 273 26.42 21.36 17.02
CA SER A 273 27.82 21.04 16.79
C SER A 273 28.11 21.22 15.30
N THR A 274 28.97 22.19 15.04
CA THR A 274 29.67 22.46 13.79
C THR A 274 30.17 21.15 13.17
N GLY A 275 29.64 20.80 12.00
CA GLY A 275 29.96 19.55 11.32
C GLY A 275 29.67 19.64 9.83
N MET A 276 30.35 20.58 9.18
CA MET A 276 30.47 20.74 7.74
C MET A 276 30.92 19.41 7.10
N ILE A 277 30.08 18.79 6.26
CA ILE A 277 30.55 17.88 5.20
C ILE A 277 30.16 18.52 3.87
N VAL A 278 31.00 19.47 3.47
CA VAL A 278 31.15 19.89 2.08
C VAL A 278 31.80 18.69 1.37
N SER A 279 31.08 18.12 0.43
CA SER A 279 31.61 17.15 -0.51
C SER A 279 32.73 17.79 -1.31
N ILE A 280 33.97 17.34 -1.04
CA ILE A 280 35.13 17.66 -1.86
C ILE A 280 34.93 16.93 -3.19
N SER A 281 34.44 17.65 -4.19
CA SER A 281 34.68 17.31 -5.60
C SER A 281 35.98 17.99 -6.01
N LEU A 282 37.09 17.26 -5.89
CA LEU A 282 38.34 17.63 -6.58
C LEU A 282 38.18 17.30 -8.06
N THR A 283 37.50 18.17 -8.79
CA THR A 283 37.71 18.27 -10.23
C THR A 283 39.02 19.03 -10.44
N ALA A 284 40.06 18.27 -10.79
CA ALA A 284 41.29 18.81 -11.34
C ALA A 284 40.96 19.69 -12.55
N VAL A 285 41.03 21.01 -12.36
CA VAL A 285 41.02 21.96 -13.47
C VAL A 285 42.40 21.90 -14.12
N ALA A 286 42.56 21.00 -15.08
CA ALA A 286 43.66 21.05 -16.03
C ALA A 286 43.42 22.24 -16.96
N VAL A 287 44.05 23.37 -16.67
CA VAL A 287 44.15 24.51 -17.59
C VAL A 287 45.10 24.11 -18.73
N VAL A 288 44.58 23.35 -19.69
CA VAL A 288 45.21 23.18 -21.01
C VAL A 288 44.31 23.89 -22.01
N GLY A 289 44.51 25.20 -22.11
CA GLY A 289 43.74 26.06 -23.02
C GLY A 289 44.18 27.53 -23.06
N GLY A 290 45.09 27.95 -22.17
CA GLY A 290 45.59 29.34 -22.11
C GLY A 290 46.97 29.57 -22.73
N LEU A 291 47.71 28.51 -23.09
CA LEU A 291 49.08 28.65 -23.61
C LEU A 291 49.13 28.73 -25.15
N ILE A 292 48.20 28.10 -25.86
CA ILE A 292 48.17 28.15 -27.34
C ILE A 292 47.62 29.50 -27.85
N GLY A 293 46.66 30.11 -27.15
CA GLY A 293 46.13 31.43 -27.50
C GLY A 293 47.12 32.57 -27.24
N PHE A 294 47.90 32.49 -26.16
CA PHE A 294 48.91 33.50 -25.84
C PHE A 294 50.12 33.42 -26.79
N LEU A 295 50.51 32.21 -27.22
CA LEU A 295 51.58 32.03 -28.21
C LEU A 295 51.15 32.43 -29.64
N CYS A 296 49.89 32.19 -30.03
CA CYS A 296 49.37 32.66 -31.33
C CYS A 296 49.21 34.19 -31.38
N TRP A 297 48.78 34.86 -30.30
CA TRP A 297 48.75 36.33 -30.26
C TRP A 297 50.17 36.92 -30.26
N TRP A 298 51.08 36.36 -29.45
CA TRP A 298 52.44 36.87 -29.34
C TRP A 298 53.24 36.78 -30.65
N PHE A 299 53.03 35.74 -31.47
CA PHE A 299 53.71 35.61 -32.77
C PHE A 299 53.03 36.41 -33.91
N VAL A 300 51.70 36.57 -33.91
CA VAL A 300 51.00 37.29 -34.98
C VAL A 300 51.13 38.82 -34.85
N CYS A 301 51.26 39.36 -33.63
CA CYS A 301 51.40 40.81 -33.43
C CYS A 301 52.85 41.33 -33.50
N ARG A 302 53.88 40.46 -33.57
CA ARG A 302 55.28 40.90 -33.61
C ARG A 302 55.93 40.90 -34.99
N THR A 303 55.24 40.47 -36.05
CA THR A 303 55.77 40.41 -37.42
C THR A 303 55.08 41.35 -38.41
N LYS A 304 54.50 42.46 -37.95
CA LYS A 304 54.23 43.59 -38.85
C LYS A 304 54.89 44.86 -38.30
N LYS A 305 55.83 45.33 -39.11
CA LYS A 305 56.27 46.72 -39.19
C LYS A 305 55.09 47.68 -39.16
#